data_AF-A0A6V8DD83-F1
#
_entry.id   AF-A0A6V8DD83-F1
#
_cell.length_a   1.000
_cell.length_b   1.000
_cell.length_c   1.000
_cell.angle_alpha   90.00
_cell.angle_beta   90.00
_cell.angle_gamma   90.00
#
_symmetry.space_group_name_H-M   'P 1'
#
loop_
_entity.id
_entity.type
_entity.pdbx_description
1 polymer ?
#
loop_
_entity_poly.entity_id
_entity_poly.type
_entity_poly.pdbx_seq_one_letter_code
_entity_poly.pdbx_strand_id
1 'polypeptide(L)'
;MGVDGTTLAGWLTDYDPASITIGVVASHSSLQILHGARMEGFRTLGIAVGEERRRFYSAFPGAEPDEWLMLDHYHELMDHAEWMRERNVVIIPHGSLVEYLGSDNFRELQTPTFGNRGI
;
A
#
# COMPACT_ATOMS: atom_id res chain seq x y z
N MET A 1 6.62 -13.12 14.30
CA MET A 1 5.31 -13.78 14.09
C MET A 1 4.46 -12.75 13.38
N GLY A 2 3.90 -13.07 12.21
CA GLY A 2 3.16 -12.08 11.41
C GLY A 2 1.80 -11.73 12.00
N VAL A 3 1.08 -10.82 11.32
CA VAL A 3 -0.31 -10.49 11.64
C VAL A 3 -1.20 -11.73 11.45
N ASP A 4 -1.90 -12.14 12.49
CA ASP A 4 -2.87 -13.24 12.41
C ASP A 4 -4.24 -12.80 11.89
N GLY A 5 -5.09 -13.79 11.55
CA GLY A 5 -6.42 -13.55 11.00
C GLY A 5 -7.37 -12.82 11.96
N THR A 6 -7.24 -13.05 13.27
CA THR A 6 -8.08 -12.41 14.29
C THR A 6 -7.77 -10.92 14.39
N THR A 7 -6.49 -10.58 14.41
CA THR A 7 -5.99 -9.20 14.43
C THR A 7 -6.42 -8.45 13.16
N LEU A 8 -6.25 -9.08 12.00
CA LEU A 8 -6.70 -8.51 10.72
C LEU A 8 -8.21 -8.27 10.70
N ALA A 9 -9.01 -9.24 11.16
CA ALA A 9 -10.47 -9.09 11.23
C ALA A 9 -10.90 -7.97 12.17
N GLY A 10 -10.16 -7.77 13.27
CA GLY A 10 -10.35 -6.62 14.17
C GLY A 10 -10.21 -5.30 13.44
N TRP A 11 -9.08 -5.08 12.73
CA TRP A 11 -8.87 -3.84 11.98
C TRP A 11 -9.92 -3.61 10.89
N LEU A 12 -10.30 -4.67 10.17
CA LEU A 12 -11.28 -4.55 9.09
C LEU A 12 -12.69 -4.22 9.60
N THR A 13 -12.98 -4.42 10.89
CA THR A 13 -14.26 -4.02 11.49
C THR A 13 -14.36 -2.49 11.60
N ASP A 14 -13.24 -1.80 11.77
CA ASP A 14 -13.17 -0.35 11.87
C ASP A 14 -13.08 0.34 10.50
N TYR A 15 -12.87 -0.43 9.43
CA TYR A 15 -12.78 0.10 8.07
C TYR A 15 -14.16 0.47 7.52
N ASP A 16 -14.24 1.61 6.83
CA ASP A 16 -15.41 1.98 6.02
C ASP A 16 -15.28 1.41 4.59
N PRO A 17 -16.12 0.44 4.19
CA PRO A 17 -16.05 -0.18 2.87
C PRO A 17 -16.31 0.80 1.72
N ALA A 18 -17.00 1.92 1.96
CA ALA A 18 -17.28 2.92 0.95
C ALA A 18 -16.09 3.87 0.68
N SER A 19 -15.06 3.82 1.51
CA SER A 19 -13.90 4.73 1.43
C SER A 19 -12.55 4.02 1.44
N ILE A 20 -12.50 2.74 1.02
CA ILE A 20 -11.27 1.97 0.85
C ILE A 20 -10.30 2.70 -0.10
N THR A 21 -9.02 2.69 0.30
CA THR A 21 -7.91 3.22 -0.50
C THR A 21 -6.97 2.09 -0.88
N ILE A 22 -6.63 1.96 -2.16
CA ILE A 22 -5.66 0.98 -2.64
C ILE A 22 -4.26 1.59 -2.57
N GLY A 23 -3.42 1.06 -1.68
CA GLY A 23 -2.04 1.49 -1.49
C GLY A 23 -1.04 0.56 -2.19
N VAL A 24 -0.04 1.13 -2.83
CA VAL A 24 1.02 0.35 -3.49
C VAL A 24 2.35 1.11 -3.51
N VAL A 25 3.46 0.39 -3.39
CA VAL A 25 4.79 0.97 -3.64
C VAL A 25 4.92 1.33 -5.12
N ALA A 26 5.37 2.55 -5.42
CA ALA A 26 5.49 3.08 -6.79
C ALA A 26 6.69 2.47 -7.54
N SER A 27 6.66 1.14 -7.74
CA SER A 27 7.64 0.33 -8.46
C SER A 27 6.97 -0.89 -9.12
N HIS A 28 7.74 -1.74 -9.80
CA HIS A 28 7.33 -3.03 -10.34
C HIS A 28 6.08 -2.96 -11.24
N SER A 29 4.91 -3.31 -10.72
CA SER A 29 3.63 -3.43 -11.44
C SER A 29 2.60 -2.40 -10.99
N SER A 30 3.01 -1.39 -10.22
CA SER A 30 2.11 -0.42 -9.59
C SER A 30 1.34 0.44 -10.58
N LEU A 31 1.86 0.77 -11.76
CA LEU A 31 1.09 1.50 -12.78
C LEU A 31 -0.20 0.75 -13.16
N GLN A 32 -0.13 -0.57 -13.36
CA GLN A 32 -1.30 -1.38 -13.66
C GLN A 32 -2.24 -1.50 -12.45
N ILE A 33 -1.68 -1.65 -11.25
CA ILE A 33 -2.45 -1.75 -10.00
C ILE A 33 -3.23 -0.46 -9.74
N LEU A 34 -2.58 0.70 -9.84
CA LEU A 34 -3.18 2.02 -9.66
C LEU A 34 -4.25 2.28 -10.71
N HIS A 35 -3.94 1.96 -11.98
CA HIS A 35 -4.90 2.12 -13.06
C HIS A 35 -6.15 1.26 -12.87
N GLY A 36 -5.96 -0.02 -12.53
CA GLY A 36 -7.07 -0.94 -12.26
C GLY A 36 -7.90 -0.49 -11.06
N ALA A 37 -7.26 -0.10 -9.95
CA ALA A 37 -7.95 0.41 -8.77
C ALA A 37 -8.82 1.64 -9.10
N ARG A 38 -8.29 2.58 -9.88
CA ARG A 38 -9.04 3.76 -10.34
C ARG A 38 -10.21 3.38 -11.23
N MET A 39 -10.02 2.44 -12.17
CA MET A 39 -11.10 1.96 -13.05
C MET A 39 -12.25 1.31 -12.26
N GLU A 40 -11.93 0.62 -11.17
CA GLU A 40 -12.90 0.01 -10.25
C GLU A 40 -13.47 1.01 -9.23
N GLY A 41 -13.09 2.29 -9.30
CA GLY A 41 -13.65 3.37 -8.47
C GLY A 41 -13.00 3.54 -7.09
N PHE A 42 -11.87 2.88 -6.81
CA PHE A 42 -11.15 3.07 -5.56
C PHE A 42 -10.29 4.34 -5.57
N ARG A 43 -10.11 4.93 -4.38
CA ARG A 43 -9.03 5.91 -4.15
C ARG A 43 -7.68 5.20 -4.19
N THR A 44 -6.63 5.92 -4.59
CA THR A 44 -5.29 5.35 -4.79
C THR A 44 -4.22 6.09 -3.99
N LEU A 45 -3.33 5.33 -3.35
CA LEU A 45 -2.18 5.82 -2.60
C LEU A 45 -0.88 5.27 -3.19
N GLY A 46 0.01 6.16 -3.63
CA GLY A 46 1.36 5.84 -4.07
C GLY A 46 2.36 5.97 -2.92
N ILE A 47 3.15 4.93 -2.66
CA ILE A 47 4.20 4.94 -1.63
C ILE A 47 5.56 4.98 -2.32
N ALA A 48 6.40 5.96 -2.00
CA ALA A 48 7.69 6.11 -2.68
C ALA A 48 8.76 6.70 -1.77
N VAL A 49 10.02 6.33 -2.06
CA VAL A 49 11.21 7.04 -1.59
C VAL A 49 11.71 7.96 -2.70
N GLY A 50 11.91 9.24 -2.38
CA GLY A 50 12.40 10.27 -3.31
C GLY A 50 11.33 10.84 -4.27
N GLU A 51 11.35 12.17 -4.43
CA GLU A 51 10.30 12.91 -5.16
C GLU A 51 10.22 12.60 -6.66
N GLU A 52 11.29 12.09 -7.27
CA GLU A 52 11.33 11.82 -8.71
C GLU A 52 10.26 10.83 -9.17
N ARG A 53 9.81 9.94 -8.27
CA ARG A 53 8.72 9.00 -8.57
C ARG A 53 7.43 9.72 -8.96
N ARG A 54 7.09 10.84 -8.29
CA ARG A 54 5.88 11.61 -8.63
C ARG A 54 5.90 12.07 -10.09
N ARG A 55 7.06 12.56 -10.55
CA ARG A 55 7.25 13.04 -11.92
C ARG A 55 7.05 11.95 -12.97
N PHE A 56 7.44 10.70 -12.68
CA PHE A 56 7.24 9.61 -13.63
C PHE A 56 5.78 9.18 -13.72
N TYR A 57 5.05 9.20 -12.61
CA TYR A 57 3.66 8.76 -12.57
C TYR A 57 2.70 9.81 -13.14
N SER A 58 3.02 11.10 -13.06
CA SER A 58 2.22 12.16 -13.69
C SER A 58 2.17 12.08 -15.22
N ALA A 59 3.09 11.33 -15.85
CA ALA A 59 3.01 11.00 -17.27
C ALA A 59 1.91 9.98 -17.61
N PHE A 60 1.30 9.36 -16.60
CA PHE A 60 0.25 8.35 -16.74
C PHE A 60 -1.00 8.74 -15.92
N PRO A 61 -1.83 9.69 -16.38
CA PRO A 61 -2.95 10.22 -15.59
C PRO A 61 -3.94 9.15 -15.09
N GLY A 62 -4.10 8.07 -15.85
CA GLY A 62 -4.93 6.94 -15.43
C GLY A 62 -4.36 6.13 -14.26
N ALA A 63 -3.07 6.25 -13.98
CA ALA A 63 -2.33 5.56 -12.94
C ALA A 63 -1.63 6.52 -11.95
N GLU A 64 -1.85 7.82 -12.07
CA GLU A 64 -1.34 8.80 -11.11
C GLU A 64 -2.09 8.61 -9.79
N PRO A 65 -1.39 8.40 -8.66
CA PRO A 65 -2.04 8.27 -7.36
C PRO A 65 -2.79 9.54 -6.95
N ASP A 66 -3.93 9.37 -6.26
CA ASP A 66 -4.68 10.49 -5.69
C ASP A 66 -3.94 11.11 -4.48
N GLU A 67 -3.24 10.28 -3.70
CA GLU A 67 -2.40 10.68 -2.58
C GLU A 67 -1.02 10.01 -2.67
N TRP A 68 -0.01 10.66 -2.08
CA TRP A 68 1.35 10.14 -2.00
C TRP A 68 1.85 10.10 -0.55
N LEU A 69 2.30 8.93 -0.13
CA LEU A 69 3.12 8.76 1.07
C LEU A 69 4.60 8.74 0.65
N MET A 70 5.30 9.84 0.93
CA MET A 70 6.73 9.96 0.64
C MET A 70 7.51 9.57 1.89
N LEU A 71 8.42 8.63 1.74
CA LEU A 71 9.27 8.10 2.79
C LEU A 71 10.72 8.52 2.54
N ASP A 72 11.51 8.62 3.61
CA ASP A 72 12.97 8.77 3.49
C ASP A 72 13.62 7.41 3.17
N HIS A 73 13.00 6.32 3.64
CA HIS A 73 13.45 4.94 3.43
C HIS A 73 12.27 3.97 3.60
N TYR A 74 12.27 2.84 2.89
CA TYR A 74 11.10 1.95 2.88
C TYR A 74 10.75 1.32 4.23
N HIS A 75 11.73 1.16 5.14
CA HIS A 75 11.45 0.65 6.49
C HIS A 75 10.53 1.56 7.30
N GLU A 76 10.50 2.86 7.01
CA GLU A 76 9.58 3.84 7.63
C GLU A 76 8.11 3.48 7.38
N LEU A 77 7.81 2.68 6.34
CA LEU A 77 6.45 2.22 6.09
C LEU A 77 5.85 1.46 7.29
N MET A 78 6.69 0.83 8.13
CA MET A 78 6.26 0.15 9.35
C MET A 78 5.66 1.13 10.36
N ASP A 79 6.20 2.36 10.44
CA ASP A 79 5.77 3.41 11.36
C ASP A 79 4.45 4.05 10.92
N HIS A 80 4.16 4.01 9.61
CA HIS A 80 2.92 4.55 9.02
C HIS A 80 1.74 3.56 9.04
N ALA A 81 1.88 2.40 9.67
CA ALA A 81 0.85 1.36 9.67
C ALA A 81 -0.49 1.84 10.27
N GLU A 82 -0.45 2.58 11.38
CA GLU A 82 -1.67 3.13 11.99
C GLU A 82 -2.31 4.20 11.10
N TRP A 83 -1.51 5.13 10.60
CA TRP A 83 -1.97 6.18 9.67
C TRP A 83 -2.64 5.60 8.41
N MET A 84 -2.11 4.48 7.89
CA MET A 84 -2.69 3.75 6.76
C MET A 84 -4.03 3.09 7.14
N ARG A 85 -4.13 2.52 8.34
CA ARG A 85 -5.39 1.93 8.83
C ARG A 85 -6.49 2.97 9.00
N GLU A 86 -6.18 4.13 9.56
CA GLU A 86 -7.13 5.25 9.69
C GLU A 86 -7.67 5.76 8.34
N ARG A 87 -6.94 5.51 7.24
CA ARG A 87 -7.32 5.89 5.87
C ARG A 87 -7.96 4.78 5.06
N ASN A 88 -8.33 3.68 5.72
CA ASN A 88 -8.90 2.50 5.08
C ASN A 88 -7.99 1.92 3.98
N VAL A 89 -6.67 2.01 4.16
CA VAL A 89 -5.71 1.55 3.16
C VAL A 89 -5.63 0.03 3.17
N VAL A 90 -5.72 -0.57 1.98
CA VAL A 90 -5.37 -1.97 1.73
C VAL A 90 -4.16 -1.97 0.80
N ILE A 91 -3.06 -2.56 1.25
CA ILE A 91 -1.82 -2.67 0.46
C ILE A 91 -1.93 -3.80 -0.55
N ILE A 92 -1.60 -3.52 -1.80
CA ILE A 92 -1.43 -4.55 -2.85
C ILE A 92 0.06 -4.85 -2.97
N PRO A 93 0.53 -6.01 -2.48
CA PRO A 93 1.95 -6.32 -2.47
C PRO A 93 2.43 -6.74 -3.87
N HIS A 94 3.70 -6.45 -4.17
CA HIS A 94 4.43 -6.97 -5.32
C HIS A 94 5.92 -7.15 -4.97
N GLY A 95 6.71 -7.72 -5.88
CA GLY A 95 8.11 -8.12 -5.62
C GLY A 95 8.95 -7.06 -4.91
N SER A 96 8.92 -5.80 -5.40
CA SER A 96 9.71 -4.73 -4.78
C SER A 96 9.31 -4.37 -3.35
N LEU A 97 8.04 -4.52 -2.94
CA LEU A 97 7.68 -4.27 -1.54
C LEU A 97 8.39 -5.25 -0.60
N VAL A 98 8.39 -6.53 -0.96
CA VAL A 98 9.04 -7.60 -0.18
C VAL A 98 10.56 -7.46 -0.22
N GLU A 99 11.12 -7.08 -1.38
CA GLU A 99 12.55 -6.80 -1.52
C GLU A 99 12.99 -5.62 -0.64
N TYR A 100 12.25 -4.50 -0.66
CA TYR A 100 12.66 -3.28 0.03
C TYR A 100 12.44 -3.32 1.54
N LEU A 101 11.38 -3.97 2.01
CA LEU A 101 11.14 -4.16 3.45
C LEU A 101 11.92 -5.33 4.03
N GLY A 102 12.20 -6.35 3.22
CA GLY A 102 12.56 -7.68 3.70
C GLY A 102 11.31 -8.49 4.10
N SER A 103 11.42 -9.82 4.00
CA SER A 103 10.31 -10.74 4.22
C SER A 103 9.77 -10.70 5.66
N ASP A 104 10.63 -10.52 6.66
CA ASP A 104 10.22 -10.46 8.06
C ASP A 104 9.38 -9.20 8.35
N ASN A 105 9.86 -8.02 7.93
CA ASN A 105 9.08 -6.78 8.08
C ASN A 105 7.79 -6.82 7.28
N PHE A 106 7.79 -7.39 6.07
CA PHE A 106 6.55 -7.55 5.30
C PHE A 106 5.51 -8.43 6.03
N ARG A 107 5.93 -9.53 6.65
CA ARG A 107 5.05 -10.39 7.47
C ARG A 107 4.49 -9.66 8.68
N GLU A 108 5.27 -8.75 9.24
CA GLU A 108 4.94 -7.98 10.45
C GLU A 108 4.27 -6.63 10.16
N LEU A 109 4.14 -6.24 8.89
CA LEU A 109 3.48 -4.98 8.50
C LEU A 109 2.03 -4.97 8.96
N GLN A 110 1.71 -4.07 9.89
CA GLN A 110 0.42 -4.00 10.55
C GLN A 110 -0.66 -3.27 9.72
N THR A 111 -0.66 -3.41 8.39
CA THR A 111 -1.67 -2.78 7.52
C THR A 111 -2.32 -3.86 6.68
N PRO A 112 -3.65 -3.96 6.57
CA PRO A 112 -4.33 -4.91 5.67
C PRO A 112 -3.65 -5.01 4.30
N THR A 113 -3.41 -6.24 3.85
CA THR A 113 -2.67 -6.54 2.62
C THR A 113 -3.44 -7.59 1.86
N PHE A 114 -3.62 -7.37 0.57
CA PHE A 114 -4.25 -8.34 -0.31
C PHE A 114 -3.36 -9.56 -0.53
N GLY A 115 -3.94 -10.77 -0.39
CA GLY A 115 -3.24 -12.04 -0.57
C GLY A 115 -2.78 -12.68 0.74
N ASN A 116 -1.78 -13.56 0.65
CA ASN A 116 -1.22 -14.28 1.80
C ASN A 116 0.18 -13.76 2.14
N ARG A 117 0.41 -13.39 3.41
CA ARG A 117 1.73 -12.95 3.91
C ARG A 117 2.64 -14.08 4.35
N GLY A 118 2.12 -15.30 4.52
CA GLY A 118 2.88 -16.50 4.92
C GLY A 118 3.74 -17.08 3.81
N ILE A 119 4.60 -16.24 3.22
CA ILE A 119 5.70 -16.63 2.33
C ILE A 119 6.89 -17.13 3.14
#